data_AF-A0A661DDB5-F1
#
_entry.id   AF-A0A661DDB5-F1
#
_cell.length_a   1.000
_cell.length_b   1.000
_cell.length_c   1.000
_cell.angle_alpha   90.00
_cell.angle_beta   90.00
_cell.angle_gamma   90.00
#
_symmetry.space_group_name_H-M   'P 1'
#
loop_
_entity.id
_entity.type
_entity.pdbx_description
1 polymer ?
#
loop_
_entity_poly.entity_id
_entity_poly.type
_entity_poly.pdbx_seq_one_letter_code
_entity_poly.pdbx_strand_id
1 'polypeptide(L)' 'MWNEILIAGALMLVLEGILPTLNPKSFKQMMFNASQMSEQQLRWTGIITMVIGAIAVYVLKH' A
#
# COMPACT_ATOMS: atom_id res chain seq x y z
N MET A 1 -17.39 13.28 3.47
CA MET A 1 -16.13 13.56 2.74
C MET A 1 -14.90 13.59 3.64
N TRP A 2 -14.70 14.60 4.51
CA TRP A 2 -13.50 14.62 5.38
C TRP A 2 -13.41 13.43 6.36
N ASN A 3 -14.54 13.01 6.94
CA ASN A 3 -14.57 11.83 7.81
C ASN A 3 -14.23 10.53 7.07
N GLU A 4 -14.65 10.38 5.81
CA GLU A 4 -14.30 9.18 5.01
C GLU A 4 -12.80 9.09 4.75
N ILE A 5 -12.14 10.23 4.49
CA ILE A 5 -10.69 10.29 4.30
C ILE A 5 -9.96 9.93 5.60
N LEU A 6 -10.42 10.45 6.74
CA LEU A 6 -9.84 10.13 8.06
C LEU A 6 -10.01 8.64 8.39
N ILE A 7 -11.16 8.06 8.11
CA ILE A 7 -11.42 6.62 8.31
C ILE A 7 -10.55 5.79 7.38
N ALA A 8 -10.45 6.14 6.10
CA ALA A 8 -9.59 5.45 5.14
C ALA A 8 -8.12 5.52 5.56
N GLY A 9 -7.65 6.68 6.03
CA GLY A 9 -6.31 6.85 6.59
C GLY A 9 -6.08 6.00 7.84
N ALA A 10 -7.04 5.96 8.76
CA ALA A 10 -6.96 5.12 9.96
C ALA A 10 -6.88 3.62 9.60
N LEU A 11 -7.69 3.16 8.63
CA LEU A 11 -7.64 1.78 8.15
C LEU A 11 -6.31 1.46 7.47
N MET A 12 -5.76 2.39 6.69
CA MET A 12 -4.44 2.23 6.06
C MET A 12 -3.33 2.06 7.10
N LEU A 13 -3.35 2.84 8.20
CA LEU A 13 -2.40 2.66 9.32
C LEU A 13 -2.55 1.30 10.00
N VAL A 14 -3.77 0.83 10.21
CA VAL A 14 -4.02 -0.51 10.76
C VAL A 14 -3.43 -1.58 9.84
N LEU A 15 -3.67 -1.47 8.52
CA LEU A 15 -3.12 -2.41 7.53
C LEU A 15 -1.59 -2.38 7.47
N GLU A 16 -0.98 -1.19 7.52
CA GLU A 16 0.48 -1.07 7.59
C GLU A 16 1.06 -1.68 8.87
N GLY A 17 0.35 -1.60 10.00
CA GLY A 17 0.78 -2.17 11.27
C GLY A 17 0.61 -3.69 11.37
N ILE A 18 -0.31 -4.29 10.62
CA ILE A 18 -0.59 -5.74 10.67
C ILE A 18 0.62 -6.58 10.23
N LEU A 19 1.22 -6.26 9.08
CA LEU A 19 2.35 -7.04 8.54
C LEU A 19 3.59 -7.07 9.48
N PRO A 20 4.09 -5.93 10.00
CA PRO A 20 5.25 -5.92 10.89
C PRO A 20 4.96 -6.56 12.26
N THR A 21 3.71 -6.51 12.75
CA THR A 21 3.35 -7.09 14.05
C THR A 21 3.13 -8.60 13.97
N LEU A 22 2.46 -9.10 12.92
CA LEU A 22 2.22 -10.53 12.73
C LEU A 22 3.46 -11.28 12.27
N ASN A 23 4.24 -10.71 11.33
CA ASN A 23 5.42 -11.37 10.79
C ASN A 23 6.54 -10.37 10.46
N PRO A 24 7.32 -9.96 11.47
CA PRO A 24 8.40 -9.00 11.29
C PRO A 24 9.51 -9.53 10.36
N LYS A 25 9.69 -10.85 10.25
CA LYS A 25 10.70 -11.44 9.35
C LYS A 25 10.33 -11.22 7.89
N SER A 26 9.08 -11.51 7.52
CA SER A 26 8.59 -11.26 6.16
C SER A 26 8.60 -9.78 5.81
N PHE A 27 8.22 -8.91 6.75
CA PHE A 27 8.28 -7.45 6.54
C PHE A 27 9.72 -6.98 6.25
N LYS A 28 10.71 -7.41 7.05
CA LYS A 28 12.13 -7.09 6.79
C LYS A 28 12.61 -7.60 5.44
N GLN A 29 12.23 -8.82 5.05
CA GLN A 29 12.60 -9.38 3.74
C GLN A 29 11.98 -8.57 2.59
N MET A 30 10.73 -8.13 2.74
CA MET A 30 10.06 -7.29 1.73
C MET A 30 10.77 -5.94 1.57
N MET A 31 11.14 -5.30 2.68
CA MET A 31 11.90 -4.05 2.66
C MET A 31 13.30 -4.23 2.03
N PHE A 32 13.99 -5.33 2.34
CA PHE A 32 15.27 -5.64 1.72
C PHE A 32 15.12 -5.89 0.22
N ASN A 33 14.10 -6.63 -0.20
CA ASN A 33 13.85 -6.84 -1.63
C ASN A 33 13.54 -5.52 -2.33
N ALA A 34 12.74 -4.64 -1.71
CA ALA A 34 12.45 -3.32 -2.24
C ALA A 34 13.69 -2.43 -2.35
N SER A 35 14.64 -2.50 -1.41
CA SER A 35 15.88 -1.73 -1.48
C SER A 35 16.82 -2.18 -2.60
N GLN A 36 16.68 -3.42 -3.07
CA GLN A 36 17.46 -3.96 -4.19
C GLN A 36 16.84 -3.63 -5.57
N MET A 37 15.60 -3.13 -5.62
CA MET A 37 14.95 -2.74 -6.86
C MET A 37 15.52 -1.43 -7.38
N SER A 38 15.63 -1.28 -8.70
CA SER A 38 16.00 0.01 -9.27
C SER A 38 14.89 1.04 -9.05
N GLU A 39 15.25 2.33 -8.98
CA GLU A 39 14.27 3.41 -8.79
C GLU A 39 13.14 3.38 -9.82
N GLN A 40 13.47 2.97 -11.06
CA GLN A 40 12.48 2.87 -12.12
C GLN A 40 11.48 1.74 -11.89
N GLN A 41 11.95 0.57 -11.42
CA GLN A 41 11.05 -0.53 -11.06
C GLN A 41 10.15 -0.16 -9.88
N LEU A 42 10.69 0.54 -8.88
CA LEU A 42 9.92 1.00 -7.72
C LEU A 42 8.84 2.02 -8.12
N ARG A 43 9.17 2.94 -9.05
CA ARG A 43 8.19 3.88 -9.61
C ARG A 43 7.07 3.18 -10.38
N TRP A 44 7.42 2.24 -11.26
CA TRP A 44 6.43 1.53 -12.06
C TRP A 44 5.49 0.67 -11.21
N THR A 45 6.03 -0.04 -10.22
CA THR A 45 5.21 -0.80 -9.27
C THR A 45 4.25 0.13 -8.51
N GLY A 46 4.72 1.26 -8.01
CA GLY A 46 3.86 2.27 -7.37
C GLY A 46 2.77 2.80 -8.30
N ILE A 47 3.10 3.14 -9.56
CA ILE A 47 2.12 3.62 -10.55
C ILE A 47 1.05 2.57 -10.82
N ILE A 48 1.45 1.31 -11.06
CA ILE A 48 0.51 0.21 -11.31
C ILE A 48 -0.43 0.03 -10.12
N THR A 49 0.09 0.02 -8.89
CA THR A 49 -0.73 -0.10 -7.68
C THR A 49 -1.70 1.07 -7.52
N MET A 50 -1.26 2.31 -7.77
CA MET A 50 -2.13 3.49 -7.72
C MET A 50 -3.27 3.41 -8.75
N VAL A 51 -2.97 3.01 -9.99
CA VAL A 51 -3.97 2.86 -11.05
C VAL A 51 -5.00 1.79 -10.70
N ILE A 52 -4.55 0.63 -10.21
CA ILE A 52 -5.44 -0.44 -9.76
C ILE A 52 -6.34 0.06 -8.64
N GLY A 53 -5.79 0.76 -7.64
CA GLY A 53 -6.56 1.34 -6.54
C GLY A 53 -7.61 2.35 -7.02
N ALA A 54 -7.25 3.23 -7.96
CA ALA A 54 -8.17 4.21 -8.53
C ALA A 54 -9.33 3.53 -9.30
N ILE A 55 -9.02 2.50 -10.09
CA ILE A 55 -10.03 1.71 -10.80
C ILE A 55 -10.95 1.00 -9.81
N ALA A 56 -10.40 0.38 -8.76
CA ALA A 56 -11.20 -0.29 -7.73
C ALA A 56 -12.16 0.69 -7.03
N VAL A 57 -11.69 1.89 -6.66
CA VAL A 57 -12.54 2.92 -6.06
C VAL A 57 -13.63 3.37 -7.04
N TYR A 58 -13.30 3.56 -8.32
CA TYR A 58 -14.28 3.94 -9.34
C TYR A 58 -15.37 2.89 -9.51
N VAL A 59 -14.99 1.61 -9.61
CA VAL A 59 -15.92 0.47 -9.78
C VAL A 59 -16.77 0.25 -8.53
N LEU A 60 -16.23 0.40 -7.33
CA LEU A 60 -16.97 0.16 -6.09
C LEU A 60 -17.91 1.32 -5.70
N LYS A 61 -17.61 2.53 -6.18
CA LYS A 61 -18.41 3.72 -5.91
C LYS A 61 -19.52 3.94 -6.95
N HIS A 62 -19.52 3.19 -8.05
CA HIS A 62 -20.52 3.25 -9.12
C HIS A 62 -21.35 1.98 -9.15
#